data_AF-F0VH39-F1
#
_entry.id   AF-F0VH39-F1
#
_cell.length_a   1.000
_cell.length_b   1.000
_cell.length_c   1.000
_cell.angle_alpha   90.00
_cell.angle_beta   90.00
_cell.angle_gamma   90.00
#
_symmetry.space_group_name_H-M   'P 1'
#
loop_
_entity.id
_entity.type
_entity.pdbx_description
1 polymer ?
#
loop_
_entity_poly.entity_id
_entity_poly.type
_entity_poly.pdbx_seq_one_letter_code
_entity_poly.pdbx_strand_id
1 'polypeptide(L)'
;MAETARSHDGRDNPAVWDETSRAWVKAAKDFFIPSLDFSHHKGQNGRICVVGGALEFTGAPYFSAMAALHMGMDLAYIITTPEAAGPIKTYSPELIVYPILPGESQRGQSLEDALARLESKASAILKKCDVIVMGPGMGSPAVPPAPDAGSDKDRDLRETRGMTPETGCAVQRAALTVLNMAMEENKFLVIDADMIRVLCAPSHSPSLQRLKNYRQCILTPNKREIDLLLRAFHHLTESSPPPHGSFLSSFFAAAHREQQRSLGAQTASGVSSDISEQRKSAAETQAAPTASEDSASALTAPPSLLPLPLFPSSFMPFAPTLAGLPLGLEGPSLLVKGAADVLVVFSRAPSRPGYSSPDSGGAAFAACGLSRASRGSPKRSGGQGDVLGGVLAAFIAWWRIALANRRGSPGVVSVHPGSAEGNVKKNPEETDHEARRDTSLGPVIGVDDEEAAGLLCAAFNACLLVRQTAARAFQEHGRSMLAGHLLARIGPVFRTLYNE
;
A
#
# COMPACT_ATOMS: atom_id res chain seq x y z
N MET A 1 -31.81 -21.53 6.60
CA MET A 1 -31.61 -22.14 5.28
C MET A 1 -30.11 -22.21 5.03
N ALA A 2 -29.50 -23.24 5.59
CA ALA A 2 -28.13 -23.65 5.31
C ALA A 2 -28.15 -24.55 4.07
N GLU A 3 -26.96 -24.73 3.46
CA GLU A 3 -26.67 -25.58 2.29
C GLU A 3 -27.01 -25.01 0.91
N THR A 4 -26.03 -24.29 0.35
CA THR A 4 -25.54 -24.51 -1.03
C THR A 4 -24.18 -23.83 -1.24
N ALA A 5 -23.18 -24.24 -0.47
CA ALA A 5 -21.77 -23.95 -0.78
C ALA A 5 -21.31 -24.90 -1.90
N ARG A 6 -21.73 -24.63 -3.14
CA ARG A 6 -21.23 -25.34 -4.32
C ARG A 6 -19.87 -24.76 -4.74
N SER A 7 -18.88 -25.65 -4.76
CA SER A 7 -17.53 -25.58 -5.33
C SER A 7 -16.60 -24.45 -4.84
N HIS A 8 -15.74 -24.78 -3.87
CA HIS A 8 -14.51 -24.04 -3.56
C HIS A 8 -13.59 -23.99 -4.79
N ASP A 9 -13.29 -22.81 -5.32
CA ASP A 9 -12.36 -22.60 -6.44
C ASP A 9 -10.88 -22.80 -6.05
N GLY A 10 -10.56 -23.58 -5.00
CA GLY A 10 -9.19 -23.83 -4.54
C GLY A 10 -8.34 -22.59 -4.18
N ARG A 11 -8.84 -21.36 -4.34
CA ARG A 11 -8.11 -20.10 -4.08
C ARG A 11 -7.74 -19.94 -2.61
N ASP A 12 -8.51 -20.59 -1.74
CA ASP A 12 -8.32 -20.60 -0.29
C ASP A 12 -7.27 -21.62 0.17
N ASN A 13 -6.72 -22.42 -0.75
CA ASN A 13 -5.60 -23.29 -0.47
C ASN A 13 -4.29 -22.53 -0.76
N PRO A 14 -3.46 -22.21 0.25
CA PRO A 14 -2.15 -21.61 0.04
C PRO A 14 -1.25 -22.43 -0.91
N ALA A 15 -1.53 -23.73 -1.09
CA ALA A 15 -0.84 -24.59 -2.06
C ALA A 15 -1.11 -24.20 -3.53
N VAL A 16 -2.17 -23.45 -3.83
CA VAL A 16 -2.53 -23.01 -5.20
C VAL A 16 -1.86 -21.67 -5.56
N TRP A 17 -1.23 -21.00 -4.60
CA TRP A 17 -0.55 -19.74 -4.85
C TRP A 17 0.78 -19.95 -5.59
N ASP A 18 1.27 -18.90 -6.24
CA ASP A 18 2.66 -18.88 -6.67
C ASP A 18 3.60 -18.84 -5.44
N GLU A 19 4.79 -19.40 -5.60
CA GLU A 19 5.82 -19.47 -4.55
C GLU A 19 6.14 -18.09 -3.96
N THR A 20 6.15 -17.07 -4.82
CA THR A 20 6.45 -15.72 -4.41
C THR A 20 5.37 -15.12 -3.51
N SER A 21 4.09 -15.28 -3.85
CA SER A 21 2.97 -14.82 -2.99
C SER A 21 2.99 -15.51 -1.63
N ARG A 22 3.29 -16.82 -1.57
CA ARG A 22 3.48 -17.53 -0.30
C ARG A 22 4.63 -16.94 0.51
N ALA A 23 5.75 -16.63 -0.12
CA ALA A 23 6.91 -16.09 0.56
C ALA A 23 6.64 -14.69 1.13
N TRP A 24 5.91 -13.82 0.41
CA TRP A 24 5.50 -12.51 0.94
C TRP A 24 4.53 -12.62 2.12
N VAL A 25 3.59 -13.58 2.07
CA VAL A 25 2.65 -13.83 3.18
C VAL A 25 3.38 -14.37 4.40
N LYS A 26 4.30 -15.32 4.22
CA LYS A 26 5.18 -15.83 5.27
C LYS A 26 6.03 -14.71 5.89
N ALA A 27 6.63 -13.86 5.05
CA ALA A 27 7.44 -12.74 5.52
C ALA A 27 6.61 -11.76 6.37
N ALA A 28 5.40 -11.41 5.96
CA ALA A 28 4.54 -10.55 6.77
C ALA A 28 4.21 -11.18 8.14
N LYS A 29 3.81 -12.47 8.14
CA LYS A 29 3.51 -13.22 9.36
C LYS A 29 4.70 -13.26 10.31
N ASP A 30 5.86 -13.64 9.80
CA ASP A 30 7.03 -13.89 10.64
C ASP A 30 7.66 -12.59 11.17
N PHE A 31 7.54 -11.48 10.43
CA PHE A 31 8.32 -10.29 10.73
C PHE A 31 7.54 -9.12 11.31
N PHE A 32 6.26 -8.95 11.01
CA PHE A 32 5.55 -7.76 11.50
C PHE A 32 4.09 -7.90 11.85
N ILE A 33 3.37 -8.99 11.51
CA ILE A 33 2.02 -9.18 12.06
C ILE A 33 2.16 -9.43 13.58
N PRO A 34 1.51 -8.62 14.44
CA PRO A 34 1.68 -8.73 15.88
C PRO A 34 0.98 -9.98 16.40
N SER A 35 1.68 -10.77 17.22
CA SER A 35 1.04 -11.89 17.93
C SER A 35 0.03 -11.38 18.95
N LEU A 36 -1.13 -12.04 19.01
CA LEU A 36 -2.11 -11.80 20.05
C LEU A 36 -1.60 -12.38 21.37
N ASP A 37 -1.34 -11.51 22.33
CA ASP A 37 -0.80 -11.85 23.65
C ASP A 37 -1.59 -11.12 24.74
N PHE A 38 -1.80 -11.77 25.89
CA PHE A 38 -2.44 -11.22 27.08
C PHE A 38 -1.65 -10.07 27.72
N SER A 39 -0.36 -9.93 27.40
CA SER A 39 0.46 -8.82 27.89
C SER A 39 0.21 -7.49 27.15
N HIS A 40 -0.35 -7.57 25.93
CA HIS A 40 -0.63 -6.38 25.13
C HIS A 40 -1.86 -5.63 25.64
N HIS A 41 -1.79 -4.30 25.58
CA HIS A 41 -2.88 -3.41 25.94
C HIS A 41 -3.27 -2.46 24.80
N LYS A 42 -4.48 -1.91 24.91
CA LYS A 42 -5.10 -1.08 23.87
C LYS A 42 -4.16 0.02 23.37
N GLY A 43 -3.96 0.02 22.06
CA GLY A 43 -3.15 0.96 21.33
C GLY A 43 -1.71 0.49 21.09
N GLN A 44 -1.33 -0.74 21.45
CA GLN A 44 -0.03 -1.32 21.09
C GLN A 44 -0.05 -2.03 19.73
N ASN A 45 -1.23 -2.44 19.25
CA ASN A 45 -1.39 -3.11 17.95
C ASN A 45 -1.83 -2.14 16.83
N GLY A 46 -1.41 -0.88 16.95
CA GLY A 46 -1.58 0.13 15.91
C GLY A 46 -2.77 1.06 16.12
N ARG A 47 -2.55 2.32 15.73
CA ARG A 47 -3.51 3.43 15.82
C ARG A 47 -3.50 4.20 14.50
N ILE A 48 -4.64 4.22 13.82
CA ILE A 48 -4.82 4.91 12.53
C ILE A 48 -5.53 6.24 12.73
N CYS A 49 -5.12 7.27 11.99
CA CYS A 49 -5.92 8.49 11.80
C CYS A 49 -6.25 8.65 10.32
N VAL A 50 -7.53 8.75 9.99
CA VAL A 50 -8.00 9.08 8.65
C VAL A 50 -8.40 10.56 8.60
N VAL A 51 -7.83 11.30 7.65
CA VAL A 51 -8.12 12.72 7.41
C VAL A 51 -8.86 12.84 6.10
N GLY A 52 -10.12 13.25 6.16
CA GLY A 52 -10.99 13.32 5.00
C GLY A 52 -12.45 13.47 5.39
N GLY A 53 -13.35 13.14 4.47
CA GLY A 53 -14.79 13.33 4.63
C GLY A 53 -15.24 14.78 4.43
N ALA A 54 -16.16 14.93 3.49
CA ALA A 54 -16.86 16.17 3.15
C ALA A 54 -18.37 15.94 3.22
N LEU A 55 -19.15 17.01 3.01
CA LEU A 55 -20.61 16.99 3.05
C LEU A 55 -21.21 15.80 2.28
N GLU A 56 -20.75 15.54 1.06
CA GLU A 56 -21.26 14.46 0.21
C GLU A 56 -20.51 13.12 0.40
N PHE A 57 -19.27 13.16 0.91
CA PHE A 57 -18.34 12.04 0.86
C PHE A 57 -18.04 11.46 2.25
N THR A 58 -19.07 10.96 2.93
CA THR A 58 -18.96 10.42 4.29
C THR A 58 -18.52 8.95 4.34
N GLY A 59 -18.79 8.17 3.29
CA GLY A 59 -18.52 6.73 3.27
C GLY A 59 -17.04 6.36 3.12
N ALA A 60 -16.27 7.14 2.36
CA ALA A 60 -14.85 6.88 2.11
C ALA A 60 -13.99 6.86 3.40
N PRO A 61 -14.02 7.88 4.27
CA PRO A 61 -13.25 7.84 5.52
C PRO A 61 -13.70 6.70 6.44
N TYR A 62 -15.00 6.36 6.43
CA TYR A 62 -15.53 5.20 7.15
C TYR A 62 -14.91 3.88 6.64
N PHE A 63 -14.91 3.63 5.33
CA PHE A 63 -14.36 2.38 4.77
C PHE A 63 -12.87 2.23 5.09
N SER A 64 -12.10 3.32 5.02
CA SER A 64 -10.68 3.28 5.37
C SER A 64 -10.46 2.97 6.85
N ALA A 65 -11.14 3.68 7.76
CA ALA A 65 -10.98 3.46 9.20
C ALA A 65 -11.48 2.08 9.65
N MET A 66 -12.64 1.64 9.15
CA MET A 66 -13.18 0.33 9.49
C MET A 66 -12.37 -0.82 8.90
N ALA A 67 -11.80 -0.67 7.71
CA ALA A 67 -10.92 -1.69 7.16
C ALA A 67 -9.71 -1.93 8.06
N ALA A 68 -9.11 -0.86 8.60
CA ALA A 68 -8.02 -0.95 9.57
C ALA A 68 -8.45 -1.64 10.89
N LEU A 69 -9.65 -1.34 11.42
CA LEU A 69 -10.17 -2.06 12.59
C LEU A 69 -10.43 -3.54 12.31
N HIS A 70 -10.98 -3.86 11.12
CA HIS A 70 -11.20 -5.25 10.69
C HIS A 70 -9.90 -6.03 10.48
N MET A 71 -8.78 -5.34 10.24
CA MET A 71 -7.44 -5.95 10.26
C MET A 71 -7.00 -6.34 11.67
N GLY A 72 -7.47 -5.64 12.70
CA GLY A 72 -7.02 -5.83 14.09
C GLY A 72 -6.25 -4.64 14.66
N MET A 73 -6.31 -3.44 14.05
CA MET A 73 -5.82 -2.23 14.72
C MET A 73 -6.69 -1.87 15.93
N ASP A 74 -6.09 -1.36 16.99
CA ASP A 74 -6.78 -1.12 18.27
C ASP A 74 -7.66 0.13 18.26
N LEU A 75 -7.28 1.15 17.48
CA LEU A 75 -7.88 2.48 17.52
C LEU A 75 -7.92 3.11 16.14
N ALA A 76 -9.10 3.58 15.75
CA ALA A 76 -9.30 4.35 14.53
C ALA A 76 -9.89 5.73 14.82
N TYR A 77 -9.12 6.75 14.47
CA TYR A 77 -9.48 8.15 14.56
C TYR A 77 -9.87 8.67 13.18
N ILE A 78 -10.87 9.55 13.12
CA ILE A 78 -11.27 10.24 11.89
C ILE A 78 -11.28 11.74 12.16
N ILE A 79 -10.43 12.49 11.47
CA ILE A 79 -10.48 13.96 11.41
C ILE A 79 -11.29 14.33 10.17
N THR A 80 -12.44 14.97 10.38
CA THR A 80 -13.41 15.25 9.33
C THR A 80 -14.12 16.58 9.50
N THR A 81 -14.96 16.93 8.53
CA THR A 81 -15.83 18.11 8.56
C THR A 81 -17.03 17.89 9.49
N PRO A 82 -17.60 18.94 10.11
CA PRO A 82 -18.78 18.85 10.97
C PRO A 82 -19.96 18.12 10.33
N GLU A 83 -20.18 18.33 9.03
CA GLU A 83 -21.30 17.77 8.27
C GLU A 83 -21.15 16.27 8.07
N ALA A 84 -19.91 15.80 7.83
CA ALA A 84 -19.62 14.38 7.67
C ALA A 84 -19.61 13.61 9.00
N ALA A 85 -19.31 14.30 10.11
CA ALA A 85 -19.12 13.64 11.40
C ALA A 85 -20.38 12.97 11.94
N GLY A 86 -21.56 13.58 11.76
CA GLY A 86 -22.84 13.00 12.17
C GLY A 86 -23.06 11.64 11.49
N PRO A 87 -23.15 11.57 10.16
CA PRO A 87 -23.29 10.32 9.42
C PRO A 87 -22.24 9.27 9.77
N ILE A 88 -20.95 9.63 9.80
CA ILE A 88 -19.87 8.67 10.08
C ILE A 88 -20.04 8.00 11.45
N LYS A 89 -20.40 8.78 12.49
CA LYS A 89 -20.65 8.25 13.84
C LYS A 89 -21.82 7.27 13.89
N THR A 90 -22.80 7.40 13.00
CA THR A 90 -23.94 6.47 12.93
C THR A 90 -23.59 5.14 12.26
N TYR A 91 -22.51 5.09 11.46
CA TYR A 91 -22.11 3.86 10.80
C TYR A 91 -21.45 2.85 11.76
N SER A 92 -20.70 3.33 12.77
CA SER A 92 -20.08 2.47 13.79
C SER A 92 -19.71 3.23 15.06
N PRO A 93 -20.00 2.67 16.26
CA PRO A 93 -19.58 3.25 17.54
C PRO A 93 -18.07 3.04 17.85
N GLU A 94 -17.38 2.17 17.10
CA GLU A 94 -15.94 1.88 17.29
C GLU A 94 -15.04 3.06 16.87
N LEU A 95 -15.58 3.97 16.04
CA LEU A 95 -14.83 5.07 15.43
C LEU A 95 -14.77 6.30 16.34
N ILE A 96 -13.57 6.87 16.50
CA ILE A 96 -13.37 8.12 17.23
C ILE A 96 -13.33 9.29 16.23
N VAL A 97 -14.47 9.97 16.10
CA VAL A 97 -14.67 10.98 15.03
C VAL A 97 -14.59 12.41 15.57
N TYR A 98 -13.63 13.18 15.02
CA TYR A 98 -13.35 14.58 15.33
C TYR A 98 -13.81 15.53 14.20
N PRO A 99 -14.91 16.29 14.40
CA PRO A 99 -15.40 17.29 13.45
C PRO A 99 -14.57 18.59 13.54
N ILE A 100 -13.31 18.54 13.13
CA ILE A 100 -12.36 19.66 13.31
C ILE A 100 -11.78 20.21 12.01
N LEU A 101 -12.08 19.60 10.85
CA LEU A 101 -11.83 20.25 9.57
C LEU A 101 -12.86 21.37 9.36
N PRO A 102 -12.50 22.46 8.67
CA PRO A 102 -13.47 23.49 8.29
C PRO A 102 -14.50 22.91 7.33
N GLY A 103 -15.79 23.13 7.60
CA GLY A 103 -16.92 22.66 6.80
C GLY A 103 -17.86 23.78 6.36
N GLU A 104 -18.94 23.45 5.66
CA GLU A 104 -19.91 24.45 5.18
C GLU A 104 -20.62 25.21 6.31
N SER A 105 -20.81 24.56 7.47
CA SER A 105 -21.42 25.17 8.66
C SER A 105 -20.58 26.31 9.24
N GLN A 106 -19.32 26.44 8.82
CA GLN A 106 -18.40 27.50 9.25
C GLN A 106 -18.17 28.55 8.15
N ARG A 107 -19.01 28.56 7.10
CA ARG A 107 -18.92 29.53 6.00
C ARG A 107 -19.07 30.95 6.53
N GLY A 108 -18.09 31.80 6.22
CA GLY A 108 -18.03 33.20 6.70
C GLY A 108 -17.21 33.41 7.98
N GLN A 109 -16.69 32.35 8.61
CA GLN A 109 -15.71 32.49 9.69
C GLN A 109 -14.29 32.72 9.12
N SER A 110 -13.42 33.34 9.92
CA SER A 110 -11.99 33.43 9.58
C SER A 110 -11.40 32.02 9.41
N LEU A 111 -10.74 31.82 8.28
CA LEU A 111 -10.06 30.56 7.99
C LEU A 111 -8.83 30.40 8.89
N GLU A 112 -8.14 31.48 9.21
CA GLU A 112 -6.98 31.51 10.10
C GLU A 112 -7.36 31.00 11.50
N ASP A 113 -8.47 31.47 12.05
CA ASP A 113 -9.00 30.98 13.33
C ASP A 113 -9.38 29.50 13.27
N ALA A 114 -9.99 29.06 12.17
CA ALA A 114 -10.33 27.66 11.96
C ALA A 114 -9.08 26.76 11.90
N LEU A 115 -8.03 27.22 11.21
CA LEU A 115 -6.74 26.52 11.12
C LEU A 115 -6.03 26.48 12.47
N ALA A 116 -6.00 27.58 13.24
CA ALA A 116 -5.39 27.58 14.58
C ALA A 116 -6.08 26.58 15.53
N ARG A 117 -7.41 26.49 15.48
CA ARG A 117 -8.18 25.49 16.25
C ARG A 117 -7.89 24.06 15.79
N LEU A 118 -7.78 23.86 14.47
CA LEU A 118 -7.41 22.58 13.87
C LEU A 118 -6.03 22.15 14.33
N GLU A 119 -5.02 23.02 14.24
CA GLU A 119 -3.64 22.73 14.65
C GLU A 119 -3.55 22.28 16.11
N SER A 120 -4.20 23.03 17.00
CA SER A 120 -4.23 22.70 18.43
C SER A 120 -4.81 21.30 18.69
N LYS A 121 -5.94 20.96 18.06
CA LYS A 121 -6.63 19.67 18.30
C LYS A 121 -6.00 18.51 17.54
N ALA A 122 -5.61 18.72 16.28
CA ALA A 122 -5.05 17.69 15.43
C ALA A 122 -3.68 17.24 15.97
N SER A 123 -2.84 18.13 16.52
CA SER A 123 -1.54 17.76 17.08
C SER A 123 -1.65 16.64 18.14
N ALA A 124 -2.63 16.75 19.05
CA ALA A 124 -2.86 15.75 20.09
C ALA A 124 -3.32 14.39 19.54
N ILE A 125 -4.02 14.38 18.39
CA ILE A 125 -4.49 13.16 17.73
C ILE A 125 -3.32 12.52 16.95
N LEU A 126 -2.64 13.30 16.11
CA LEU A 126 -1.52 12.85 15.28
C LEU A 126 -0.43 12.20 16.14
N LYS A 127 -0.06 12.82 17.27
CA LYS A 127 0.94 12.29 18.21
C LYS A 127 0.65 10.87 18.66
N LYS A 128 -0.63 10.52 18.87
CA LYS A 128 -1.04 9.20 19.32
C LYS A 128 -1.01 8.15 18.21
N CYS A 129 -1.06 8.54 16.95
CA CYS A 129 -1.26 7.62 15.82
C CYS A 129 0.06 7.14 15.22
N ASP A 130 0.06 5.94 14.67
CA ASP A 130 1.22 5.33 14.01
C ASP A 130 1.25 5.65 12.51
N VAL A 131 0.08 5.69 11.88
CA VAL A 131 -0.11 5.95 10.45
C VAL A 131 -1.29 6.90 10.23
N ILE A 132 -1.12 7.84 9.31
CA ILE A 132 -2.13 8.81 8.90
C ILE A 132 -2.53 8.53 7.45
N VAL A 133 -3.81 8.26 7.20
CA VAL A 133 -4.37 8.16 5.85
C VAL A 133 -5.00 9.49 5.50
N MET A 134 -4.62 10.10 4.37
CA MET A 134 -5.14 11.39 3.93
C MET A 134 -5.79 11.29 2.56
N GLY A 135 -6.99 11.85 2.43
CA GLY A 135 -7.70 11.94 1.16
C GLY A 135 -9.05 11.23 1.06
N PRO A 136 -9.36 10.13 1.79
CA PRO A 136 -10.66 9.47 1.66
C PRO A 136 -11.84 10.43 1.86
N GLY A 137 -12.58 10.69 0.78
CA GLY A 137 -13.74 11.57 0.77
C GLY A 137 -13.45 13.04 1.02
N MET A 138 -12.24 13.52 0.72
CA MET A 138 -11.89 14.93 0.92
C MET A 138 -12.53 15.87 -0.11
N GLY A 139 -13.00 15.32 -1.24
CA GLY A 139 -13.55 16.10 -2.34
C GLY A 139 -12.44 16.64 -3.25
N SER A 140 -12.76 16.87 -4.52
CA SER A 140 -11.78 17.36 -5.49
C SER A 140 -11.61 18.89 -5.39
N PRO A 141 -10.44 19.43 -5.78
CA PRO A 141 -10.29 20.86 -6.06
C PRO A 141 -11.44 21.35 -6.93
N ALA A 142 -12.04 22.48 -6.58
CA ALA A 142 -12.94 23.16 -7.50
C ALA A 142 -12.14 23.42 -8.78
N VAL A 143 -12.50 22.75 -9.86
CA VAL A 143 -11.91 23.04 -11.17
C VAL A 143 -12.43 24.43 -11.51
N PRO A 144 -11.57 25.45 -11.69
CA PRO A 144 -12.05 26.70 -12.25
C PRO A 144 -12.72 26.35 -13.57
N PRO A 145 -13.94 26.84 -13.84
CA PRO A 145 -14.62 26.51 -15.09
C PRO A 145 -13.66 26.78 -16.25
N ALA A 146 -13.69 25.90 -17.25
CA ALA A 146 -12.91 26.11 -18.46
C ALA A 146 -13.17 27.55 -18.96
N PRO A 147 -12.16 28.23 -19.53
CA PRO A 147 -12.38 29.50 -20.20
C PRO A 147 -13.20 29.21 -21.48
N ASP A 148 -14.49 28.94 -21.33
CA ASP A 148 -15.39 28.70 -22.44
C ASP A 148 -15.77 30.03 -23.07
N ALA A 149 -15.59 30.06 -24.38
CA ALA A 149 -15.99 31.12 -25.26
C ALA A 149 -17.49 31.44 -25.10
N GLY A 150 -17.82 32.70 -24.77
CA GLY A 150 -19.11 33.27 -25.12
C GLY A 150 -19.92 33.94 -24.00
N SER A 151 -20.07 35.25 -24.18
CA SER A 151 -21.11 36.16 -23.66
C SER A 151 -20.99 36.72 -22.24
N ASP A 152 -21.02 38.06 -22.17
CA ASP A 152 -20.94 38.92 -20.98
C ASP A 152 -22.07 38.73 -19.95
N LYS A 153 -23.04 37.83 -20.17
CA LYS A 153 -24.17 37.62 -19.24
C LYS A 153 -23.84 36.71 -18.05
N ASP A 154 -22.77 35.91 -18.14
CA ASP A 154 -22.31 35.06 -17.02
C ASP A 154 -21.37 35.77 -16.04
N ARG A 155 -21.02 37.04 -16.28
CA ARG A 155 -20.20 37.84 -15.36
C ARG A 155 -20.97 38.24 -14.10
N ASP A 156 -22.23 38.65 -14.23
CA ASP A 156 -23.03 39.11 -13.07
C ASP A 156 -23.43 37.97 -12.11
N LEU A 157 -23.52 36.73 -12.62
CA LEU A 157 -23.71 35.53 -11.80
C LEU A 157 -22.42 35.06 -11.09
N ARG A 158 -21.24 35.50 -11.55
CA ARG A 158 -19.95 35.20 -10.92
C ARG A 158 -19.68 36.10 -9.72
N GLU A 159 -20.10 37.36 -9.77
CA GLU A 159 -19.94 38.30 -8.64
C GLU A 159 -20.84 37.96 -7.44
N THR A 160 -22.03 37.40 -7.68
CA THR A 160 -22.94 36.95 -6.62
C THR A 160 -22.51 35.66 -5.92
N ARG A 161 -21.50 34.93 -6.43
CA ARG A 161 -20.97 33.69 -5.82
C ARG A 161 -19.60 33.81 -5.14
N GLY A 162 -18.95 34.97 -5.17
CA GLY A 162 -17.75 35.24 -4.36
C GLY A 162 -16.62 34.19 -4.50
N MET A 163 -16.48 33.54 -5.65
CA MET A 163 -15.41 32.57 -5.91
C MET A 163 -14.25 33.28 -6.60
N THR A 164 -13.29 33.75 -5.82
CA THR A 164 -11.97 34.10 -6.35
C THR A 164 -11.16 32.82 -6.63
N PRO A 165 -10.38 32.76 -7.72
CA PRO A 165 -9.60 31.58 -8.11
C PRO A 165 -8.43 31.22 -7.17
N GLU A 166 -8.12 32.07 -6.18
CA GLU A 166 -6.90 31.97 -5.36
C GLU A 166 -7.06 31.18 -4.05
N THR A 167 -8.29 30.78 -3.71
CA THR A 167 -8.60 30.02 -2.50
C THR A 167 -8.91 28.57 -2.82
N GLY A 168 -7.98 27.66 -2.57
CA GLY A 168 -8.33 26.25 -2.36
C GLY A 168 -9.47 26.16 -1.34
N CYS A 169 -10.39 25.21 -1.51
CA CYS A 169 -11.49 25.00 -0.57
C CYS A 169 -10.94 24.95 0.87
N ALA A 170 -11.61 25.56 1.86
CA ALA A 170 -11.11 25.63 3.24
C ALA A 170 -10.67 24.25 3.78
N VAL A 171 -11.39 23.18 3.41
CA VAL A 171 -11.06 21.78 3.70
C VAL A 171 -9.68 21.40 3.18
N GLN A 172 -9.32 21.84 1.99
CA GLN A 172 -8.04 21.52 1.33
C GLN A 172 -6.89 22.25 2.00
N ARG A 173 -7.04 23.54 2.32
CA ARG A 173 -6.04 24.28 3.10
C ARG A 173 -5.83 23.63 4.46
N ALA A 174 -6.90 23.24 5.14
CA ALA A 174 -6.85 22.50 6.39
C ALA A 174 -6.17 21.13 6.26
N ALA A 175 -6.46 20.38 5.19
CA ALA A 175 -5.80 19.10 4.92
C ALA A 175 -4.29 19.28 4.68
N LEU A 176 -3.89 20.34 3.96
CA LEU A 176 -2.48 20.68 3.77
C LEU A 176 -1.80 21.11 5.09
N THR A 177 -2.51 21.81 5.98
CA THR A 177 -2.03 22.09 7.33
C THR A 177 -1.81 20.79 8.11
N VAL A 178 -2.77 19.87 8.12
CA VAL A 178 -2.64 18.56 8.78
C VAL A 178 -1.51 17.73 8.18
N LEU A 179 -1.31 17.81 6.86
CA LEU A 179 -0.20 17.16 6.17
C LEU A 179 1.14 17.66 6.72
N ASN A 180 1.33 18.98 6.79
CA ASN A 180 2.56 19.58 7.34
C ASN A 180 2.80 19.14 8.79
N MET A 181 1.78 19.20 9.64
CA MET A 181 1.88 18.75 11.04
C MET A 181 2.27 17.28 11.15
N ALA A 182 1.68 16.41 10.32
CA ALA A 182 2.00 14.99 10.33
C ALA A 182 3.43 14.71 9.84
N MET A 183 3.93 15.51 8.88
CA MET A 183 5.33 15.46 8.45
C MET A 183 6.29 15.89 9.56
N GLU A 184 6.00 16.99 10.25
CA GLU A 184 6.77 17.50 11.39
C GLU A 184 6.83 16.49 12.55
N GLU A 185 5.74 15.77 12.80
CA GLU A 185 5.64 14.70 13.79
C GLU A 185 6.20 13.33 13.28
N ASN A 186 6.82 13.32 12.08
CA ASN A 186 7.46 12.15 11.46
C ASN A 186 6.54 10.89 11.35
N LYS A 187 5.25 11.12 11.06
CA LYS A 187 4.23 10.07 10.94
C LYS A 187 4.26 9.38 9.58
N PHE A 188 3.95 8.09 9.51
CA PHE A 188 3.81 7.49 8.18
C PHE A 188 2.53 8.00 7.51
N LEU A 189 2.65 8.46 6.27
CA LEU A 189 1.55 8.99 5.47
C LEU A 189 1.15 8.00 4.39
N VAL A 190 -0.15 7.70 4.32
CA VAL A 190 -0.78 7.06 3.17
C VAL A 190 -1.64 8.13 2.49
N ILE A 191 -1.21 8.61 1.33
CA ILE A 191 -1.92 9.68 0.61
C ILE A 191 -2.73 9.05 -0.52
N ASP A 192 -4.06 9.06 -0.37
CA ASP A 192 -4.98 8.45 -1.31
C ASP A 192 -5.82 9.46 -2.10
N ALA A 193 -6.19 9.05 -3.31
CA ALA A 193 -7.19 9.63 -4.20
C ALA A 193 -7.27 11.18 -4.20
N ASP A 194 -8.17 11.77 -3.40
CA ASP A 194 -8.45 13.20 -3.44
C ASP A 194 -7.27 14.03 -2.92
N MET A 195 -6.52 13.55 -1.93
CA MET A 195 -5.35 14.28 -1.43
C MET A 195 -4.25 14.37 -2.50
N ILE A 196 -4.12 13.35 -3.34
CA ILE A 196 -3.24 13.41 -4.53
C ILE A 196 -3.69 14.54 -5.45
N ARG A 197 -4.99 14.66 -5.74
CA ARG A 197 -5.53 15.74 -6.59
C ARG A 197 -5.31 17.12 -5.97
N VAL A 198 -5.47 17.23 -4.65
CA VAL A 198 -5.20 18.47 -3.91
C VAL A 198 -3.74 18.86 -4.05
N LEU A 199 -2.80 17.92 -3.87
CA LEU A 199 -1.36 18.17 -4.00
C LEU A 199 -0.95 18.54 -5.43
N CYS A 200 -1.60 17.95 -6.44
CA CYS A 200 -1.31 18.24 -7.84
C CYS A 200 -1.92 19.56 -8.35
N ALA A 201 -2.72 20.26 -7.56
CA ALA A 201 -3.26 21.55 -7.95
C ALA A 201 -2.12 22.61 -8.03
N PRO A 202 -2.07 23.46 -9.06
CA PRO A 202 -0.99 24.44 -9.22
C PRO A 202 -0.80 25.37 -8.01
N SER A 203 -1.90 25.78 -7.37
CA SER A 203 -1.89 26.61 -6.16
C SER A 203 -1.27 25.93 -4.94
N HIS A 204 -1.09 24.60 -4.97
CA HIS A 204 -0.55 23.80 -3.88
C HIS A 204 0.82 23.20 -4.21
N SER A 205 1.47 23.66 -5.29
CA SER A 205 2.83 23.23 -5.66
C SER A 205 3.86 23.33 -4.51
N PRO A 206 3.80 24.33 -3.59
CA PRO A 206 4.73 24.36 -2.46
C PRO A 206 4.55 23.18 -1.50
N SER A 207 3.32 22.67 -1.34
CA SER A 207 3.05 21.52 -0.49
C SER A 207 3.52 20.21 -1.13
N LEU A 208 3.39 20.07 -2.46
CA LEU A 208 4.00 18.96 -3.19
C LEU A 208 5.53 19.03 -3.12
N GLN A 209 6.12 20.23 -3.16
CA GLN A 209 7.56 20.40 -2.98
C GLN A 209 8.01 20.07 -1.55
N ARG A 210 7.19 20.33 -0.52
CA ARG A 210 7.51 19.89 0.86
C ARG A 210 7.49 18.38 1.04
N LEU A 211 6.71 17.65 0.23
CA LEU A 211 6.78 16.18 0.20
C LEU A 211 8.11 15.66 -0.35
N LYS A 212 8.87 16.51 -1.05
CA LYS A 212 10.25 16.18 -1.43
C LYS A 212 11.06 15.89 -0.16
N ASN A 213 11.81 14.78 -0.17
CA ASN A 213 12.56 14.23 0.96
C ASN A 213 11.72 13.59 2.06
N TYR A 214 10.39 13.64 1.99
CA TYR A 214 9.53 13.01 2.99
C TYR A 214 9.30 11.53 2.66
N ARG A 215 10.14 10.67 3.25
CA ARG A 215 10.22 9.24 2.92
C ARG A 215 9.19 8.37 3.63
N GLN A 216 8.64 8.85 4.73
CA GLN A 216 7.61 8.15 5.49
C GLN A 216 6.25 8.32 4.81
N CYS A 217 6.18 8.07 3.50
CA CYS A 217 5.02 8.36 2.68
C CYS A 217 4.88 7.36 1.53
N ILE A 218 3.64 6.90 1.32
CA ILE A 218 3.23 6.17 0.13
C ILE A 218 2.03 6.87 -0.52
N LEU A 219 2.13 7.16 -1.80
CA LEU A 219 1.03 7.67 -2.62
C LEU A 219 0.32 6.48 -3.27
N THR A 220 -1.01 6.46 -3.26
CA THR A 220 -1.81 5.36 -3.81
C THR A 220 -2.63 5.77 -5.05
N PRO A 221 -2.00 6.25 -6.15
CA PRO A 221 -2.73 6.77 -7.31
C PRO A 221 -3.41 5.66 -8.13
N ASN A 222 -4.60 5.95 -8.67
CA ASN A 222 -5.14 5.25 -9.84
C ASN A 222 -4.59 5.83 -11.17
N LYS A 223 -5.03 5.28 -12.31
CA LYS A 223 -4.62 5.73 -13.67
C LYS A 223 -4.75 7.24 -13.91
N ARG A 224 -5.77 7.90 -13.38
CA ARG A 224 -5.97 9.36 -13.57
C ARG A 224 -5.07 10.15 -12.62
N GLU A 225 -4.93 9.70 -11.38
CA GLU A 225 -4.10 10.35 -10.37
C GLU A 225 -2.60 10.27 -10.69
N ILE A 226 -2.12 9.16 -11.27
CA ILE A 226 -0.71 9.06 -11.67
C ILE A 226 -0.39 10.01 -12.83
N ASP A 227 -1.33 10.24 -13.75
CA ASP A 227 -1.18 11.24 -14.81
C ASP A 227 -1.09 12.66 -14.22
N LEU A 228 -1.95 12.99 -13.25
CA LEU A 228 -1.89 14.27 -12.53
C LEU A 228 -0.56 14.45 -11.78
N LEU A 229 -0.10 13.42 -11.08
CA LEU A 229 1.17 13.44 -10.35
C LEU A 229 2.36 13.67 -11.27
N LEU A 230 2.44 12.93 -12.37
CA LEU A 230 3.52 13.10 -13.34
C LEU A 230 3.54 14.51 -13.91
N ARG A 231 2.39 15.05 -14.33
CA ARG A 231 2.29 16.43 -14.83
C ARG A 231 2.71 17.46 -13.78
N ALA A 232 2.17 17.34 -12.56
CA ALA A 232 2.52 18.25 -11.46
C ALA A 232 4.01 18.21 -11.13
N PHE A 233 4.61 17.01 -11.13
CA PHE A 233 6.04 16.84 -10.91
C PHE A 233 6.90 17.46 -12.02
N HIS A 234 6.52 17.31 -13.29
CA HIS A 234 7.25 17.95 -14.39
C HIS A 234 7.25 19.47 -14.31
N HIS A 235 6.14 20.07 -13.88
CA HIS A 235 6.09 21.51 -13.63
C HIS A 235 7.03 21.94 -12.49
N LEU A 236 7.31 21.07 -11.51
CA LEU A 236 8.27 21.36 -10.45
C LEU A 236 9.73 21.25 -10.90
N THR A 237 10.03 20.41 -11.89
CA THR A 237 11.41 20.13 -12.33
C THR A 237 11.84 20.91 -13.57
N GLU A 238 10.96 21.72 -14.17
CA GLU A 238 11.20 22.48 -15.42
C GLU A 238 11.78 21.63 -16.58
N SER A 239 11.57 20.32 -16.54
CA SER A 239 12.07 19.36 -17.52
C SER A 239 11.11 19.24 -18.71
N SER A 240 11.64 18.99 -19.91
CA SER A 240 10.81 18.71 -21.11
C SER A 240 9.83 17.56 -20.84
N PRO A 241 8.53 17.70 -21.14
CA PRO A 241 7.56 16.65 -20.88
C PRO A 241 7.84 15.43 -21.77
N PRO A 242 7.96 14.21 -21.24
CA PRO A 242 7.96 13.03 -22.08
C PRO A 242 6.60 12.85 -22.77
N PRO A 243 6.50 12.03 -23.82
CA PRO A 243 5.22 11.74 -24.48
C PRO A 243 4.29 10.93 -23.55
N HIS A 244 3.58 11.62 -22.64
CA HIS A 244 2.83 11.02 -21.52
C HIS A 244 1.64 10.16 -21.94
N GLY A 245 0.92 10.60 -22.97
CA GLY A 245 -0.31 9.93 -23.41
C GLY A 245 -0.05 8.48 -23.86
N SER A 246 1.06 8.23 -24.55
CA SER A 246 1.44 6.90 -25.02
C SER A 246 2.01 6.01 -23.92
N PHE A 247 2.72 6.58 -22.93
CA PHE A 247 3.28 5.82 -21.80
C PHE A 247 2.19 5.16 -20.96
N LEU A 248 1.24 5.95 -20.41
CA LEU A 248 0.24 5.42 -19.48
C LEU A 248 -0.68 4.41 -20.18
N SER A 249 -1.09 4.68 -21.42
CA SER A 249 -1.89 3.72 -22.19
C SER A 249 -1.14 2.41 -22.39
N SER A 250 0.15 2.48 -22.74
CA SER A 250 0.99 1.30 -22.98
C SER A 250 1.28 0.51 -21.70
N PHE A 251 1.56 1.20 -20.60
CA PHE A 251 1.80 0.61 -19.29
C PHE A 251 0.58 -0.15 -18.77
N PHE A 252 -0.59 0.51 -18.70
CA PHE A 252 -1.80 -0.16 -18.23
C PHE A 252 -2.28 -1.27 -19.18
N ALA A 253 -2.02 -1.13 -20.50
CA ALA A 253 -2.26 -2.21 -21.45
C ALA A 253 -1.29 -3.39 -21.25
N ALA A 254 -0.01 -3.14 -20.93
CA ALA A 254 0.95 -4.18 -20.58
C ALA A 254 0.53 -4.91 -19.29
N ALA A 255 0.14 -4.18 -18.24
CA ALA A 255 -0.37 -4.77 -17.01
C ALA A 255 -1.62 -5.64 -17.26
N HIS A 256 -2.51 -5.19 -18.14
CA HIS A 256 -3.67 -5.99 -18.53
C HIS A 256 -3.27 -7.25 -19.31
N ARG A 257 -2.40 -7.14 -20.32
CA ARG A 257 -1.91 -8.28 -21.10
C ARG A 257 -1.22 -9.32 -20.23
N GLU A 258 -0.40 -8.88 -19.29
CA GLU A 258 0.33 -9.78 -18.39
C GLU A 258 -0.62 -10.55 -17.48
N GLN A 259 -1.63 -9.88 -16.95
CA GLN A 259 -2.72 -10.53 -16.22
C GLN A 259 -3.49 -11.54 -17.10
N GLN A 260 -3.75 -11.25 -18.38
CA GLN A 260 -4.44 -12.17 -19.28
C GLN A 260 -3.58 -13.38 -19.68
N ARG A 261 -2.27 -13.16 -19.92
CA ARG A 261 -1.31 -14.24 -20.24
C ARG A 261 -1.22 -15.26 -19.13
N SER A 262 -1.12 -14.81 -17.87
CA SER A 262 -1.09 -15.70 -16.70
C SER A 262 -2.33 -16.59 -16.62
N LEU A 263 -3.49 -16.13 -17.11
CA LEU A 263 -4.72 -16.92 -17.16
C LEU A 263 -4.73 -17.93 -18.32
N GLY A 264 -4.21 -17.54 -19.49
CA GLY A 264 -4.20 -18.38 -20.69
C GLY A 264 -3.14 -19.49 -20.69
N ALA A 265 -1.98 -19.26 -20.07
CA ALA A 265 -0.90 -20.25 -20.00
C ALA A 265 -1.31 -21.54 -19.27
N GLN A 266 -2.24 -21.45 -18.30
CA GLN A 266 -2.71 -22.60 -17.53
C GLN A 266 -3.90 -23.33 -18.17
N THR A 267 -4.66 -22.68 -19.07
CA THR A 267 -5.66 -23.39 -19.88
C THR A 267 -5.03 -24.31 -20.92
N ALA A 268 -3.80 -24.00 -21.39
CA ALA A 268 -3.04 -24.86 -22.28
C ALA A 268 -2.43 -26.09 -21.57
N SER A 269 -2.08 -25.97 -20.29
CA SER A 269 -1.60 -27.11 -19.48
C SER A 269 -2.72 -28.00 -18.93
N GLY A 270 -3.99 -27.58 -19.06
CA GLY A 270 -5.16 -28.36 -18.62
C GLY A 270 -5.75 -29.32 -19.67
N VAL A 271 -5.15 -29.42 -20.86
CA VAL A 271 -5.61 -30.30 -21.96
C VAL A 271 -4.71 -31.55 -22.10
N SER A 272 -3.80 -31.80 -21.16
CA SER A 272 -2.93 -32.98 -21.18
C SER A 272 -2.94 -33.73 -19.84
N SER A 273 -4.12 -34.17 -19.40
CA SER A 273 -4.23 -35.06 -18.24
C SER A 273 -5.22 -36.21 -18.45
N ASP A 274 -5.28 -36.78 -19.66
CA ASP A 274 -6.00 -38.03 -19.97
C ASP A 274 -5.07 -39.21 -20.31
N ILE A 275 -3.78 -39.13 -19.96
CA ILE A 275 -2.83 -40.25 -20.17
C ILE A 275 -1.96 -40.46 -18.92
N SER A 276 -2.58 -40.66 -17.75
CA SER A 276 -1.90 -41.33 -16.64
C SER A 276 -2.81 -42.14 -15.70
N GLU A 277 -4.00 -42.53 -16.17
CA GLU A 277 -4.74 -43.68 -15.59
C GLU A 277 -4.18 -44.99 -16.14
N GLN A 278 -2.95 -45.35 -15.77
CA GLN A 278 -2.44 -46.72 -15.82
C GLN A 278 -1.01 -46.72 -15.26
N ARG A 279 -0.89 -46.73 -13.92
CA ARG A 279 0.27 -47.24 -13.14
C ARG A 279 0.15 -46.81 -11.67
N LYS A 280 -0.83 -47.36 -10.94
CA LYS A 280 -0.73 -47.53 -9.48
C LYS A 280 -1.46 -48.80 -9.06
N SER A 281 -0.73 -49.92 -9.07
CA SER A 281 -1.01 -51.07 -8.22
C SER A 281 0.26 -51.42 -7.46
N ALA A 282 0.12 -51.73 -6.17
CA ALA A 282 1.15 -52.07 -5.18
C ALA A 282 2.00 -50.87 -4.72
N ALA A 283 2.19 -50.57 -3.42
CA ALA A 283 2.06 -51.40 -2.24
C ALA A 283 1.66 -50.56 -1.00
N GLU A 284 0.89 -51.18 -0.11
CA GLU A 284 0.68 -50.79 1.28
C GLU A 284 1.95 -51.07 2.10
N THR A 285 2.19 -50.32 3.20
CA THR A 285 2.32 -50.83 4.59
C THR A 285 2.88 -49.76 5.54
N GLN A 286 2.05 -49.39 6.53
CA GLN A 286 2.28 -49.02 7.94
C GLN A 286 3.52 -48.22 8.40
N ALA A 287 3.30 -47.13 9.15
CA ALA A 287 3.37 -47.08 10.63
C ALA A 287 3.68 -45.64 11.16
N ALA A 288 2.91 -45.19 12.16
CA ALA A 288 3.28 -44.11 13.08
C ALA A 288 4.09 -44.70 14.26
N PRO A 289 4.87 -43.93 15.05
CA PRO A 289 4.27 -43.24 16.21
C PRO A 289 4.96 -41.96 16.76
N THR A 290 4.18 -41.25 17.60
CA THR A 290 4.51 -40.51 18.85
C THR A 290 5.32 -39.20 18.89
N ALA A 291 4.80 -38.31 19.73
CA ALA A 291 5.22 -36.95 20.06
C ALA A 291 6.36 -36.86 21.08
N SER A 292 7.06 -35.73 21.07
CA SER A 292 7.67 -35.11 22.26
C SER A 292 7.77 -33.60 22.06
N GLU A 293 7.14 -32.87 22.97
CA GLU A 293 7.36 -31.44 23.22
C GLU A 293 8.78 -31.24 23.75
N ASP A 294 9.47 -30.20 23.28
CA ASP A 294 10.28 -29.35 24.16
C ASP A 294 10.71 -28.03 23.49
N SER A 295 10.73 -27.02 24.35
CA SER A 295 10.97 -25.60 24.14
C SER A 295 12.36 -25.21 23.62
N ALA A 296 12.43 -24.16 22.78
CA ALA A 296 13.38 -23.03 22.95
C ALA A 296 13.14 -21.97 21.86
N SER A 297 12.75 -20.77 22.31
CA SER A 297 12.71 -19.54 21.50
C SER A 297 14.13 -19.12 21.12
N ALA A 298 14.53 -19.39 19.89
CA ALA A 298 15.70 -18.79 19.27
C ALA A 298 15.22 -17.79 18.21
N LEU A 299 15.26 -16.50 18.55
CA LEU A 299 15.17 -15.41 17.57
C LEU A 299 16.42 -15.46 16.69
N THR A 300 16.36 -16.27 15.64
CA THR A 300 17.38 -16.34 14.60
C THR A 300 17.42 -15.02 13.81
N ALA A 301 18.63 -14.52 13.56
CA ALA A 301 18.89 -13.36 12.69
C ALA A 301 18.13 -13.48 11.35
N PRO A 302 17.70 -12.36 10.74
CA PRO A 302 16.84 -12.41 9.56
C PRO A 302 17.56 -13.09 8.39
N PRO A 303 17.03 -14.20 7.84
CA PRO A 303 17.49 -14.70 6.55
C PRO A 303 17.15 -13.65 5.49
N SER A 304 17.98 -13.54 4.43
CA SER A 304 17.81 -12.66 3.27
C SER A 304 16.34 -12.32 2.97
N LEU A 305 15.92 -11.11 3.38
CA LEU A 305 14.56 -10.79 3.79
C LEU A 305 13.49 -10.75 2.69
N LEU A 306 13.83 -10.93 1.42
CA LEU A 306 12.88 -10.80 0.33
C LEU A 306 12.96 -11.95 -0.69
N PRO A 307 11.83 -12.59 -1.03
CA PRO A 307 11.76 -13.52 -2.15
C PRO A 307 11.92 -12.80 -3.50
N LEU A 308 12.21 -13.56 -4.55
CA LEU A 308 12.41 -13.10 -5.93
C LEU A 308 11.38 -12.02 -6.36
N PRO A 309 11.79 -11.01 -7.14
CA PRO A 309 10.90 -9.91 -7.50
C PRO A 309 9.72 -10.42 -8.35
N LEU A 310 8.50 -10.04 -7.94
CA LEU A 310 7.26 -10.23 -8.70
C LEU A 310 7.10 -9.19 -9.82
N PHE A 311 8.21 -8.62 -10.33
CA PHE A 311 8.18 -7.59 -11.36
C PHE A 311 8.46 -8.21 -12.73
N PRO A 312 7.44 -8.42 -13.59
CA PRO A 312 7.61 -9.13 -14.85
C PRO A 312 8.54 -8.40 -15.81
N SER A 313 9.23 -9.14 -16.68
CA SER A 313 10.07 -8.57 -17.74
C SER A 313 9.30 -7.59 -18.64
N SER A 314 7.99 -7.82 -18.84
CA SER A 314 7.10 -6.92 -19.58
C SER A 314 6.98 -5.52 -18.96
N PHE A 315 7.33 -5.36 -17.67
CA PHE A 315 7.27 -4.07 -16.99
C PHE A 315 8.60 -3.31 -16.99
N MET A 316 9.72 -3.96 -17.32
CA MET A 316 11.05 -3.33 -17.36
C MET A 316 11.12 -2.06 -18.21
N PRO A 317 10.48 -1.96 -19.40
CA PRO A 317 10.50 -0.73 -20.18
C PRO A 317 9.84 0.47 -19.49
N PHE A 318 8.97 0.24 -18.49
CA PHE A 318 8.28 1.30 -17.76
C PHE A 318 8.95 1.67 -16.44
N ALA A 319 9.90 0.84 -15.96
CA ALA A 319 10.54 1.02 -14.66
C ALA A 319 11.25 2.39 -14.51
N PRO A 320 12.00 2.91 -15.50
CA PRO A 320 12.66 4.22 -15.37
C PRO A 320 11.66 5.36 -15.16
N THR A 321 10.56 5.38 -15.92
CA THR A 321 9.52 6.41 -15.78
C THR A 321 8.78 6.30 -14.45
N LEU A 322 8.50 5.08 -13.99
CA LEU A 322 7.83 4.84 -12.71
C LEU A 322 8.73 5.20 -11.51
N ALA A 323 10.03 4.91 -11.57
CA ALA A 323 11.00 5.29 -10.55
C ALA A 323 11.31 6.79 -10.56
N GLY A 324 11.17 7.48 -11.70
CA GLY A 324 11.48 8.89 -11.83
C GLY A 324 10.76 9.78 -10.80
N LEU A 325 9.53 9.43 -10.41
CA LEU A 325 8.77 10.21 -9.41
C LEU A 325 9.28 9.99 -7.97
N PRO A 326 9.36 8.76 -7.42
CA PRO A 326 9.95 8.53 -6.10
C PRO A 326 11.39 9.02 -5.97
N LEU A 327 12.20 8.83 -7.02
CA LEU A 327 13.60 9.28 -7.05
C LEU A 327 13.71 10.79 -7.12
N GLY A 328 12.94 11.43 -7.99
CA GLY A 328 12.95 12.87 -8.15
C GLY A 328 12.38 13.63 -6.94
N LEU A 329 11.45 13.01 -6.21
CA LEU A 329 10.99 13.49 -4.91
C LEU A 329 11.87 13.03 -3.74
N GLU A 330 12.90 12.21 -3.97
CA GLU A 330 13.79 11.64 -2.93
C GLU A 330 13.04 11.04 -1.73
N GLY A 331 11.88 10.42 -2.00
CA GLY A 331 11.00 10.00 -0.92
C GLY A 331 9.77 9.23 -1.35
N PRO A 332 8.59 9.87 -1.46
CA PRO A 332 7.30 9.17 -1.44
C PRO A 332 7.27 7.98 -2.40
N SER A 333 6.98 6.81 -1.84
CA SER A 333 6.82 5.57 -2.61
C SER A 333 5.47 5.57 -3.33
N LEU A 334 5.30 4.71 -4.34
CA LEU A 334 4.06 4.61 -5.11
C LEU A 334 3.44 3.21 -5.00
N LEU A 335 2.13 3.21 -4.85
CA LEU A 335 1.26 2.07 -5.11
C LEU A 335 0.29 2.47 -6.23
N VAL A 336 0.63 2.09 -7.46
CA VAL A 336 -0.17 2.40 -8.65
C VAL A 336 -1.28 1.37 -8.79
N LYS A 337 -2.51 1.78 -8.49
CA LYS A 337 -3.71 0.91 -8.49
C LYS A 337 -4.16 0.56 -9.90
N GLY A 338 -4.46 -0.70 -10.18
CA GLY A 338 -4.84 -1.12 -11.53
C GLY A 338 -5.31 -2.56 -11.70
N ALA A 339 -5.24 -3.05 -12.95
CA ALA A 339 -5.49 -4.46 -13.25
C ALA A 339 -4.58 -5.37 -12.41
N ALA A 340 -3.29 -5.03 -12.41
CA ALA A 340 -2.33 -5.36 -11.37
C ALA A 340 -1.97 -4.07 -10.60
N ASP A 341 -1.69 -4.19 -9.31
CA ASP A 341 -1.15 -3.08 -8.52
C ASP A 341 0.37 -3.12 -8.63
N VAL A 342 0.98 -1.99 -8.98
CA VAL A 342 2.43 -1.87 -9.15
C VAL A 342 3.01 -1.04 -8.02
N LEU A 343 3.96 -1.63 -7.32
CA LEU A 343 4.65 -1.05 -6.17
C LEU A 343 6.01 -0.52 -6.64
N VAL A 344 6.29 0.73 -6.31
CA VAL A 344 7.56 1.40 -6.59
C VAL A 344 8.03 2.02 -5.28
N VAL A 345 8.99 1.39 -4.62
CA VAL A 345 9.49 1.79 -3.32
C VAL A 345 10.85 2.46 -3.49
N PHE A 346 10.99 3.66 -2.94
CA PHE A 346 12.28 4.35 -2.91
C PHE A 346 13.29 3.55 -2.08
N SER A 347 14.51 3.38 -2.59
CA SER A 347 15.61 2.64 -1.96
C SER A 347 16.94 3.39 -2.07
N ARG A 348 17.82 3.24 -1.07
CA ARG A 348 19.17 3.82 -1.08
C ARG A 348 20.27 2.84 -1.48
N ALA A 349 19.93 1.58 -1.78
CA ALA A 349 20.94 0.56 -2.08
C ALA A 349 21.75 0.95 -3.35
N PRO A 350 23.10 0.94 -3.29
CA PRO A 350 23.93 1.22 -4.45
C PRO A 350 23.77 0.11 -5.51
N SER A 351 23.80 0.49 -6.78
CA SER A 351 23.84 -0.46 -7.90
C SER A 351 25.12 -1.31 -7.80
N ARG A 352 24.99 -2.65 -7.67
CA ARG A 352 26.16 -3.54 -7.59
C ARG A 352 27.01 -3.48 -8.88
N PRO A 353 28.35 -3.40 -8.78
CA PRO A 353 29.22 -3.43 -9.96
C PRO A 353 29.16 -4.81 -10.64
N GLY A 354 28.96 -4.84 -11.96
CA GLY A 354 28.83 -6.06 -12.78
C GLY A 354 27.41 -6.38 -13.29
N TYR A 355 26.40 -5.66 -12.80
CA TYR A 355 25.02 -5.69 -13.31
C TYR A 355 24.59 -4.28 -13.73
N SER A 356 25.24 -3.75 -14.77
CA SER A 356 24.82 -2.50 -15.40
C SER A 356 23.60 -2.77 -16.30
N SER A 357 22.39 -2.73 -15.73
CA SER A 357 21.31 -2.07 -16.45
C SER A 357 21.56 -0.57 -16.31
N PRO A 358 21.52 0.23 -17.38
CA PRO A 358 21.39 1.66 -17.22
C PRO A 358 20.08 1.94 -16.45
N ASP A 359 20.12 2.89 -15.53
CA ASP A 359 19.00 3.82 -15.25
C ASP A 359 17.81 3.43 -14.34
N SER A 360 17.99 2.66 -13.27
CA SER A 360 16.98 2.66 -12.17
C SER A 360 17.60 2.66 -10.77
N GLY A 361 18.65 3.46 -10.58
CA GLY A 361 19.28 3.66 -9.28
C GLY A 361 18.26 3.94 -8.18
N GLY A 362 18.30 3.18 -7.09
CA GLY A 362 17.58 3.49 -5.86
C GLY A 362 16.05 3.30 -5.86
N ALA A 363 15.47 2.41 -6.67
CA ALA A 363 14.06 2.04 -6.54
C ALA A 363 13.83 0.53 -6.61
N ALA A 364 12.95 0.03 -5.75
CA ALA A 364 12.53 -1.36 -5.63
C ALA A 364 11.12 -1.55 -6.21
N PHE A 365 10.88 -2.69 -6.87
CA PHE A 365 9.63 -2.94 -7.58
C PHE A 365 8.97 -4.28 -7.22
N ALA A 366 7.64 -4.28 -7.19
CA ALA A 366 6.84 -5.51 -7.19
C ALA A 366 5.49 -5.27 -7.88
N ALA A 367 4.81 -6.35 -8.26
CA ALA A 367 3.46 -6.28 -8.79
C ALA A 367 2.55 -7.33 -8.16
N CYS A 368 1.34 -6.95 -7.79
CA CYS A 368 0.32 -7.81 -7.19
C CYS A 368 -0.90 -7.96 -8.12
N GLY A 369 -1.50 -9.15 -8.14
CA GLY A 369 -2.71 -9.42 -8.92
C GLY A 369 -2.49 -9.85 -10.36
N LEU A 370 -1.29 -10.36 -10.66
CA LEU A 370 -0.93 -10.92 -11.96
C LEU A 370 -1.41 -12.38 -12.10
N SER A 371 -1.33 -13.17 -11.02
CA SER A 371 -1.74 -14.58 -11.00
C SER A 371 -3.23 -14.75 -10.72
N ARG A 372 -3.84 -15.87 -11.12
CA ARG A 372 -5.23 -16.22 -10.76
C ARG A 372 -5.45 -16.19 -9.25
N ALA A 373 -4.47 -16.69 -8.51
CA ALA A 373 -4.48 -16.74 -7.05
C ALA A 373 -4.46 -15.34 -6.42
N SER A 374 -3.73 -14.37 -6.98
CA SER A 374 -3.67 -12.99 -6.44
C SER A 374 -4.70 -12.03 -7.06
N ARG A 375 -5.50 -12.49 -8.02
CA ARG A 375 -6.46 -11.65 -8.75
C ARG A 375 -7.67 -11.28 -7.88
N GLY A 376 -8.07 -10.02 -7.96
CA GLY A 376 -9.27 -9.52 -7.28
C GLY A 376 -10.59 -9.84 -8.00
N SER A 377 -11.63 -9.09 -7.67
CA SER A 377 -12.95 -9.21 -8.31
C SER A 377 -13.03 -8.52 -9.68
N PRO A 378 -13.86 -9.04 -10.62
CA PRO A 378 -14.21 -8.31 -11.83
C PRO A 378 -15.20 -7.17 -11.56
N LYS A 379 -15.98 -7.23 -10.48
CA LYS A 379 -16.86 -6.12 -10.06
C LYS A 379 -16.03 -4.97 -9.49
N ARG A 380 -16.28 -3.77 -10.02
CA ARG A 380 -15.83 -2.49 -9.45
C ARG A 380 -16.94 -1.91 -8.59
N SER A 381 -16.72 -1.82 -7.30
CA SER A 381 -17.58 -1.08 -6.36
C SER A 381 -16.85 0.17 -5.89
N GLY A 382 -17.58 1.28 -5.72
CA GLY A 382 -17.04 2.43 -4.99
C GLY A 382 -16.65 1.98 -3.57
N GLY A 383 -15.56 2.52 -3.02
CA GLY A 383 -15.05 2.16 -1.68
C GLY A 383 -13.90 1.14 -1.65
N GLN A 384 -13.60 0.43 -2.75
CA GLN A 384 -12.50 -0.57 -2.74
C GLN A 384 -11.12 0.07 -2.49
N GLY A 385 -10.89 1.27 -3.03
CA GLY A 385 -9.65 2.02 -2.80
C GLY A 385 -9.51 2.48 -1.35
N ASP A 386 -10.62 2.89 -0.73
CA ASP A 386 -10.64 3.31 0.67
C ASP A 386 -10.34 2.13 1.61
N VAL A 387 -10.93 0.95 1.32
CA VAL A 387 -10.60 -0.30 2.02
C VAL A 387 -9.11 -0.62 1.89
N LEU A 388 -8.52 -0.47 0.69
CA LEU A 388 -7.09 -0.64 0.49
C LEU A 388 -6.26 0.34 1.30
N GLY A 389 -6.65 1.62 1.37
CA GLY A 389 -5.96 2.62 2.20
C GLY A 389 -5.93 2.22 3.68
N GLY A 390 -7.03 1.70 4.21
CA GLY A 390 -7.12 1.21 5.60
C GLY A 390 -6.28 -0.04 5.85
N VAL A 391 -6.39 -1.05 4.99
CA VAL A 391 -5.59 -2.29 5.10
C VAL A 391 -4.09 -2.00 4.98
N LEU A 392 -3.71 -1.13 4.04
CA LEU A 392 -2.32 -0.70 3.85
C LEU A 392 -1.78 -0.02 5.10
N ALA A 393 -2.56 0.88 5.69
CA ALA A 393 -2.18 1.56 6.93
C ALA A 393 -1.96 0.58 8.08
N ALA A 394 -2.78 -0.47 8.21
CA ALA A 394 -2.61 -1.50 9.23
C ALA A 394 -1.29 -2.25 9.09
N PHE A 395 -0.99 -2.76 7.89
CA PHE A 395 0.29 -3.44 7.65
C PHE A 395 1.50 -2.53 7.87
N ILE A 396 1.43 -1.27 7.44
CA ILE A 396 2.51 -0.30 7.67
C ILE A 396 2.67 0.00 9.16
N ALA A 397 1.57 0.17 9.91
CA ALA A 397 1.63 0.43 11.34
C ALA A 397 2.33 -0.72 12.06
N TRP A 398 1.90 -1.95 11.81
CA TRP A 398 2.49 -3.15 12.39
C TRP A 398 3.97 -3.33 12.00
N TRP A 399 4.32 -3.11 10.74
CA TRP A 399 5.70 -3.10 10.29
C TRP A 399 6.56 -2.08 11.04
N ARG A 400 6.08 -0.84 11.20
CA ARG A 400 6.79 0.20 11.93
C ARG A 400 6.93 -0.12 13.41
N ILE A 401 5.90 -0.65 14.04
CA ILE A 401 5.92 -1.07 15.45
C ILE A 401 6.95 -2.20 15.64
N ALA A 402 6.92 -3.22 14.78
CA ALA A 402 7.89 -4.31 14.82
C ALA A 402 9.33 -3.82 14.62
N LEU A 403 9.56 -2.91 13.66
CA LEU A 403 10.87 -2.31 13.42
C LEU A 403 11.36 -1.48 14.63
N ALA A 404 10.46 -0.69 15.24
CA ALA A 404 10.78 0.09 16.43
C ALA A 404 11.13 -0.81 17.63
N ASN A 405 10.38 -1.89 17.86
CA ASN A 405 10.64 -2.84 18.93
C ASN A 405 11.99 -3.55 18.77
N ARG A 406 12.39 -3.88 17.53
CA ARG A 406 13.72 -4.44 17.23
C ARG A 406 14.84 -3.45 17.49
N ARG A 407 14.68 -2.19 17.05
CA ARG A 407 15.68 -1.12 17.25
C ARG A 407 15.78 -0.69 18.73
N GLY A 408 14.69 -0.80 19.49
CA GLY A 408 14.60 -0.40 20.89
C GLY A 408 14.98 -1.47 21.91
N SER A 409 15.21 -2.73 21.49
CA SER A 409 15.63 -3.81 22.39
C SER A 409 17.14 -3.70 22.70
N PRO A 410 17.55 -3.38 23.94
CA PRO A 410 18.96 -3.38 24.29
C PRO A 410 19.42 -4.82 24.52
N GLY A 411 20.11 -5.41 23.53
CA GLY A 411 20.90 -6.62 23.71
C GLY A 411 20.59 -7.79 22.77
N VAL A 412 21.09 -7.70 21.53
CA VAL A 412 21.89 -8.77 20.91
C VAL A 412 23.03 -8.09 20.13
N VAL A 413 23.95 -7.49 20.87
CA VAL A 413 25.29 -7.21 20.36
C VAL A 413 26.09 -8.48 20.59
N SER A 414 26.18 -9.37 19.60
CA SER A 414 27.23 -10.40 19.63
C SER A 414 28.55 -9.76 19.21
N VAL A 415 29.09 -8.93 20.11
CA VAL A 415 30.52 -8.61 20.16
C VAL A 415 31.05 -9.44 21.31
N HIS A 416 31.83 -10.47 21.00
CA HIS A 416 32.79 -11.02 21.96
C HIS A 416 34.10 -10.26 21.77
N PRO A 417 34.54 -9.43 22.71
CA PRO A 417 35.93 -9.01 22.80
C PRO A 417 36.67 -9.95 23.76
N GLY A 418 37.78 -10.55 23.32
CA GLY A 418 38.76 -11.11 24.26
C GLY A 418 39.45 -12.41 23.84
N SER A 419 40.67 -12.24 23.30
CA SER A 419 41.87 -13.05 23.55
C SER A 419 41.90 -14.54 23.18
N ALA A 420 42.57 -14.85 22.07
CA ALA A 420 43.73 -15.73 22.07
C ALA A 420 44.56 -15.50 20.80
N GLU A 421 45.82 -15.10 21.00
CA GLU A 421 46.87 -15.08 19.98
C GLU A 421 47.08 -16.48 19.42
N GLY A 422 47.10 -16.61 18.08
CA GLY A 422 47.21 -17.89 17.39
C GLY A 422 47.64 -17.73 15.95
N ASN A 423 48.94 -17.58 15.78
CA ASN A 423 49.71 -17.43 14.56
C ASN A 423 49.51 -18.61 13.59
N VAL A 424 48.84 -18.45 12.43
CA VAL A 424 48.91 -19.41 11.32
C VAL A 424 48.93 -18.71 9.94
N LYS A 425 49.86 -19.20 9.12
CA LYS A 425 50.38 -18.69 7.86
C LYS A 425 49.38 -18.66 6.71
N LYS A 426 49.60 -17.70 5.80
CA LYS A 426 49.14 -17.68 4.40
C LYS A 426 49.52 -18.97 3.68
N ASN A 427 48.61 -19.46 2.83
CA ASN A 427 48.95 -20.06 1.54
C ASN A 427 47.86 -19.69 0.53
N PRO A 428 48.22 -19.15 -0.65
CA PRO A 428 47.35 -19.06 -1.81
C PRO A 428 47.51 -20.32 -2.69
N GLU A 429 46.59 -20.48 -3.63
CA GLU A 429 46.54 -21.50 -4.71
C GLU A 429 45.57 -22.66 -4.49
N GLU A 430 44.51 -22.64 -5.31
CA GLU A 430 43.82 -23.74 -6.01
C GLU A 430 42.34 -23.38 -6.16
N THR A 431 41.65 -23.48 -7.29
CA THR A 431 41.92 -23.58 -8.73
C THR A 431 40.53 -23.44 -9.36
N ASP A 432 40.46 -22.89 -10.57
CA ASP A 432 39.22 -22.71 -11.33
C ASP A 432 38.43 -24.02 -11.50
N HIS A 433 37.15 -23.98 -11.09
CA HIS A 433 36.10 -24.72 -11.77
C HIS A 433 34.87 -23.83 -11.96
N GLU A 434 34.87 -23.13 -13.09
CA GLU A 434 33.68 -22.55 -13.71
C GLU A 434 32.67 -23.67 -14.03
N ALA A 435 31.56 -23.70 -13.29
CA ALA A 435 30.31 -24.29 -13.75
C ALA A 435 29.35 -23.15 -14.13
N ARG A 436 29.05 -23.08 -15.43
CA ARG A 436 28.27 -22.05 -16.08
C ARG A 436 26.84 -21.95 -15.54
N ARG A 437 26.48 -20.69 -15.34
CA ARG A 437 25.18 -20.08 -15.05
C ARG A 437 24.02 -20.64 -15.87
N ASP A 438 22.87 -20.78 -15.22
CA ASP A 438 21.60 -20.37 -15.82
C ASP A 438 21.13 -19.09 -15.09
N THR A 439 21.64 -17.95 -15.55
CA THR A 439 21.30 -16.61 -15.04
C THR A 439 20.20 -16.02 -15.91
N SER A 440 18.95 -16.21 -15.51
CA SER A 440 17.78 -15.58 -16.12
C SER A 440 16.78 -15.11 -15.06
N LEU A 441 17.23 -14.29 -14.09
CA LEU A 441 16.35 -13.68 -13.09
C LEU A 441 16.67 -12.19 -12.94
N GLY A 442 15.62 -11.37 -13.01
CA GLY A 442 15.63 -9.91 -13.07
C GLY A 442 16.10 -9.20 -11.79
N PRO A 443 15.88 -7.87 -11.68
CA PRO A 443 16.53 -7.00 -10.71
C PRO A 443 16.22 -7.42 -9.27
N VAL A 444 17.23 -7.99 -8.64
CA VAL A 444 17.27 -8.39 -7.24
C VAL A 444 17.38 -7.13 -6.38
N ILE A 445 16.43 -6.92 -5.46
CA ILE A 445 16.64 -6.00 -4.34
C ILE A 445 17.76 -6.61 -3.52
N GLY A 446 18.95 -5.99 -3.56
CA GLY A 446 20.03 -6.32 -2.67
C GLY A 446 19.53 -6.22 -1.23
N VAL A 447 20.00 -7.12 -0.38
CA VAL A 447 19.66 -7.29 1.04
C VAL A 447 20.08 -6.07 1.92
N ASP A 448 20.30 -4.92 1.30
CA ASP A 448 21.01 -3.77 1.85
C ASP A 448 20.06 -2.61 2.26
N ASP A 449 18.75 -2.73 2.03
CA ASP A 449 17.73 -1.72 2.40
C ASP A 449 16.49 -2.35 3.06
N GLU A 450 16.58 -2.56 4.38
CA GLU A 450 15.51 -3.15 5.22
C GLU A 450 14.22 -2.32 5.20
N GLU A 451 14.33 -0.99 5.09
CA GLU A 451 13.15 -0.12 5.09
C GLU A 451 12.36 -0.24 3.79
N ALA A 452 13.05 -0.23 2.65
CA ALA A 452 12.42 -0.47 1.35
C ALA A 452 11.80 -1.87 1.27
N ALA A 453 12.50 -2.88 1.81
CA ALA A 453 12.02 -4.25 1.86
C ALA A 453 10.74 -4.41 2.70
N GLY A 454 10.73 -3.83 3.89
CA GLY A 454 9.59 -3.85 4.80
C GLY A 454 8.36 -3.16 4.22
N LEU A 455 8.53 -1.98 3.62
CA LEU A 455 7.43 -1.27 2.97
C LEU A 455 6.88 -2.03 1.76
N LEU A 456 7.74 -2.64 0.95
CA LEU A 456 7.33 -3.47 -0.18
C LEU A 456 6.52 -4.68 0.29
N CYS A 457 6.94 -5.32 1.39
CA CYS A 457 6.23 -6.43 2.01
C CYS A 457 4.85 -6.04 2.52
N ALA A 458 4.77 -4.93 3.27
CA ALA A 458 3.52 -4.40 3.79
C ALA A 458 2.54 -4.06 2.66
N ALA A 459 3.01 -3.33 1.64
CA ALA A 459 2.18 -2.92 0.50
C ALA A 459 1.71 -4.09 -0.36
N PHE A 460 2.58 -5.09 -0.59
CA PHE A 460 2.21 -6.29 -1.34
C PHE A 460 1.10 -7.08 -0.62
N ASN A 461 1.26 -7.31 0.68
CA ASN A 461 0.27 -8.02 1.48
C ASN A 461 -1.06 -7.28 1.58
N ALA A 462 -1.02 -5.94 1.67
CA ALA A 462 -2.23 -5.12 1.62
C ALA A 462 -3.00 -5.31 0.30
N CYS A 463 -2.31 -5.22 -0.85
CA CYS A 463 -2.91 -5.45 -2.16
C CYS A 463 -3.46 -6.87 -2.29
N LEU A 464 -2.70 -7.88 -1.85
CA LEU A 464 -3.12 -9.29 -1.93
C LEU A 464 -4.38 -9.53 -1.10
N LEU A 465 -4.40 -9.07 0.16
CA LEU A 465 -5.54 -9.26 1.06
C LEU A 465 -6.80 -8.61 0.51
N VAL A 466 -6.72 -7.37 0.03
CA VAL A 466 -7.90 -6.66 -0.52
C VAL A 466 -8.39 -7.33 -1.78
N ARG A 467 -7.49 -7.82 -2.65
CA ARG A 467 -7.85 -8.58 -3.85
C ARG A 467 -8.57 -9.88 -3.47
N GLN A 468 -8.06 -10.65 -2.50
CA GLN A 468 -8.74 -11.86 -2.02
C GLN A 468 -10.10 -11.56 -1.40
N THR A 469 -10.16 -10.50 -0.60
CA THR A 469 -11.40 -10.02 0.02
C THR A 469 -12.45 -9.65 -1.02
N ALA A 470 -12.05 -8.91 -2.06
CA ALA A 470 -12.92 -8.58 -3.17
C ALA A 470 -13.35 -9.83 -3.96
N ALA A 471 -12.42 -10.77 -4.22
CA ALA A 471 -12.71 -12.00 -4.91
C ALA A 471 -13.76 -12.84 -4.18
N ARG A 472 -13.63 -13.01 -2.85
CA ARG A 472 -14.62 -13.74 -2.03
C ARG A 472 -15.96 -13.03 -1.98
N ALA A 473 -15.96 -11.71 -1.73
CA ALA A 473 -17.18 -10.92 -1.75
C ALA A 473 -17.90 -11.01 -3.12
N PHE A 474 -17.14 -11.10 -4.21
CA PHE A 474 -17.71 -11.27 -5.55
C PHE A 474 -18.27 -12.67 -5.79
N GLN A 475 -17.63 -13.72 -5.30
CA GLN A 475 -18.15 -15.09 -5.42
C GLN A 475 -19.56 -15.21 -4.80
N GLU A 476 -19.78 -14.52 -3.69
CA GLU A 476 -21.06 -14.57 -2.97
C GLU A 476 -22.10 -13.63 -3.54
N HIS A 477 -21.71 -12.40 -3.89
CA HIS A 477 -22.66 -11.34 -4.25
C HIS A 477 -22.71 -11.05 -5.76
N GLY A 478 -21.77 -11.55 -6.54
CA GLY A 478 -21.65 -11.32 -7.97
C GLY A 478 -21.78 -9.86 -8.35
N ARG A 479 -22.74 -9.55 -9.25
CA ARG A 479 -23.04 -8.19 -9.72
C ARG A 479 -23.36 -7.22 -8.58
N SER A 480 -23.98 -7.71 -7.50
CA SER A 480 -24.44 -6.90 -6.36
C SER A 480 -23.37 -6.58 -5.31
N MET A 481 -22.12 -7.04 -5.48
CA MET A 481 -21.03 -6.80 -4.52
C MET A 481 -20.82 -5.30 -4.23
N LEU A 482 -20.76 -4.93 -2.95
CA LEU A 482 -20.54 -3.58 -2.42
C LEU A 482 -19.22 -3.52 -1.63
N ALA A 483 -18.72 -2.31 -1.33
CA ALA A 483 -17.56 -2.16 -0.44
C ALA A 483 -17.82 -2.67 0.99
N GLY A 484 -19.05 -2.55 1.50
CA GLY A 484 -19.40 -3.14 2.80
C GLY A 484 -19.23 -4.66 2.85
N HIS A 485 -19.43 -5.37 1.72
CA HIS A 485 -19.18 -6.81 1.65
C HIS A 485 -17.69 -7.15 1.72
N LEU A 486 -16.81 -6.22 1.30
CA LEU A 486 -15.37 -6.41 1.49
C LEU A 486 -15.02 -6.33 2.97
N LEU A 487 -15.51 -5.35 3.72
CA LEU A 487 -15.24 -5.22 5.16
C LEU A 487 -15.57 -6.52 5.92
N ALA A 488 -16.75 -7.10 5.67
CA ALA A 488 -17.18 -8.36 6.28
C ALA A 488 -16.32 -9.58 5.91
N ARG A 489 -15.45 -9.46 4.89
CA ARG A 489 -14.58 -10.53 4.41
C ARG A 489 -13.12 -10.35 4.82
N ILE A 490 -12.70 -9.18 5.29
CA ILE A 490 -11.30 -8.93 5.73
C ILE A 490 -10.86 -9.96 6.76
N GLY A 491 -11.57 -10.09 7.89
CA GLY A 491 -11.21 -11.04 8.94
C GLY A 491 -11.13 -12.50 8.46
N PRO A 492 -12.19 -13.07 7.85
CA PRO A 492 -12.13 -14.44 7.31
C PRO A 492 -11.00 -14.67 6.29
N VAL A 493 -10.67 -13.68 5.46
CA VAL A 493 -9.56 -13.78 4.51
C VAL A 493 -8.23 -13.71 5.23
N PHE A 494 -8.06 -12.76 6.15
CA PHE A 494 -6.86 -12.60 6.95
C PHE A 494 -6.47 -13.90 7.64
N ARG A 495 -7.43 -14.55 8.32
CA ARG A 495 -7.22 -15.87 8.96
C ARG A 495 -6.79 -16.94 7.98
N THR A 496 -7.36 -16.97 6.77
CA THR A 496 -6.91 -17.93 5.74
C THR A 496 -5.49 -17.64 5.25
N LEU A 497 -5.12 -16.37 5.05
CA LEU A 497 -3.79 -16.06 4.52
C LEU A 497 -2.69 -16.28 5.57
N TYR A 498 -2.95 -15.85 6.80
CA TYR A 498 -1.92 -15.76 7.84
C TYR A 498 -2.03 -16.84 8.92
N ASN A 499 -3.09 -17.67 8.92
CA ASN A 499 -3.34 -18.71 9.91
C ASN A 499 -3.29 -18.16 11.35
N GLU A 500 -4.14 -17.16 11.59
CA GLU A 500 -4.39 -16.49 12.89
C GLU A 500 -5.88 -16.52 13.24
#